data_AF-A0A834G8U7-F1
#
_entry.id   AF-A0A834G8U7-F1
#
_cell.length_a   1.000
_cell.length_b   1.000
_cell.length_c   1.000
_cell.angle_alpha   90.00
_cell.angle_beta   90.00
_cell.angle_gamma   90.00
#
_symmetry.space_group_name_H-M   'P 1'
#
loop_
_entity.id
_entity.type
_entity.pdbx_description
1 polymer ?
#
loop_
_entity_poly.entity_id
_entity_poly.type
_entity_poly.pdbx_seq_one_letter_code
_entity_poly.pdbx_strand_id
1 'polypeptide(L)'
;MNRVKEVQENLDPKFPIFVKSMNRSAVTVGFMLKLSRPFADLHMPGHDASVVLVDAFDEEEYRTKFLVTKSVFSGGWKAFSIARRLLEGDVLIFQLIKPCEFKVYVVRESELGEVDGAVALIHLKGDGRQRNSEIITETINIANAAKASNLLASRIDFASHIEISKASEQLQASVGSVRAQMGRLDALALKAKDEVESFKERERNSGQVHRGEQKKALVVKLLKLIEAKVRLDGEIESLKANTSRLELMCQKEADNTPN
;
A
#
# COMPACT_ATOMS: atom_id res chain seq x y z
N MET A 1 -24.74 -6.30 -10.00
CA MET A 1 -25.05 -7.77 -9.96
C MET A 1 -25.37 -8.45 -11.30
N ASN A 2 -26.04 -7.81 -12.28
CA ASN A 2 -26.49 -8.48 -13.51
C ASN A 2 -25.35 -9.08 -14.36
N ARG A 3 -24.23 -8.35 -14.48
CA ARG A 3 -23.06 -8.75 -15.28
C ARG A 3 -22.38 -10.04 -14.82
N VAL A 4 -22.37 -10.33 -13.52
CA VAL A 4 -21.76 -11.57 -12.99
C VAL A 4 -22.52 -12.79 -13.51
N LYS A 5 -23.86 -12.73 -13.48
CA LYS A 5 -24.72 -13.79 -14.01
C LYS A 5 -24.54 -13.97 -15.51
N GLU A 6 -24.52 -12.85 -16.25
CA GLU A 6 -24.30 -12.87 -17.70
C GLU A 6 -22.99 -13.57 -18.07
N VAL A 7 -21.88 -13.25 -17.39
CA VAL A 7 -20.61 -13.95 -17.64
C VAL A 7 -20.77 -15.44 -17.34
N GLN A 8 -21.33 -15.80 -16.18
CA GLN A 8 -21.54 -17.21 -15.80
C GLN A 8 -22.38 -18.00 -16.82
N GLU A 9 -23.43 -17.42 -17.37
CA GLU A 9 -24.32 -18.05 -18.35
C GLU A 9 -23.64 -18.29 -19.71
N ASN A 10 -22.61 -17.51 -20.04
CA ASN A 10 -21.83 -17.67 -21.27
C ASN A 10 -20.58 -18.56 -21.10
N LEU A 11 -20.29 -19.02 -19.88
CA LEU A 11 -19.19 -19.96 -19.64
C LEU A 11 -19.62 -21.39 -19.97
N ASP A 12 -18.70 -22.18 -20.51
CA ASP A 12 -18.92 -23.60 -20.75
C ASP A 12 -19.22 -24.32 -19.41
N PRO A 13 -20.43 -24.89 -19.25
CA PRO A 13 -20.89 -25.46 -17.98
C PRO A 13 -20.13 -26.74 -17.58
N LYS A 14 -19.33 -27.33 -18.49
CA LYS A 14 -18.50 -28.51 -18.16
C LYS A 14 -17.36 -28.20 -17.19
N PHE A 15 -16.97 -26.94 -17.09
CA PHE A 15 -15.87 -26.52 -16.21
C PHE A 15 -16.41 -25.99 -14.88
N PRO A 16 -15.89 -26.47 -13.73
CA PRO A 16 -16.26 -25.94 -12.43
C PRO A 16 -15.94 -24.45 -12.31
N ILE A 17 -16.86 -23.69 -11.72
CA ILE A 17 -16.67 -22.27 -11.44
C ILE A 17 -16.84 -21.94 -9.97
N PHE A 18 -16.16 -20.90 -9.51
CA PHE A 18 -16.52 -20.20 -8.28
C PHE A 18 -16.39 -18.69 -8.44
N VAL A 19 -17.23 -17.97 -7.71
CA VAL A 19 -17.28 -16.51 -7.73
C VAL A 19 -16.75 -15.95 -6.41
N LYS A 20 -15.94 -14.90 -6.47
CA LYS A 20 -15.34 -14.29 -5.29
C LYS A 20 -15.39 -12.77 -5.36
N SER A 21 -16.00 -12.15 -4.35
CA SER A 21 -15.87 -10.71 -4.13
C SER A 21 -14.58 -10.41 -3.37
N MET A 22 -13.83 -9.42 -3.85
CA MET A 22 -12.55 -9.00 -3.29
C MET A 22 -12.78 -8.17 -2.03
N ASN A 23 -12.15 -8.60 -0.93
CA ASN A 23 -12.16 -7.89 0.34
C ASN A 23 -10.76 -7.36 0.68
N ARG A 24 -10.65 -6.58 1.76
CA ARG A 24 -9.38 -6.03 2.28
C ARG A 24 -8.24 -7.05 2.29
N SER A 25 -8.50 -8.27 2.77
CA SER A 25 -7.47 -9.31 2.93
C SER A 25 -6.97 -9.90 1.61
N ALA A 26 -7.76 -9.81 0.56
CA ALA A 26 -7.40 -10.32 -0.76
C ALA A 26 -6.56 -9.30 -1.54
N VAL A 27 -6.87 -8.00 -1.45
CA VAL A 27 -6.31 -6.99 -2.37
C VAL A 27 -5.54 -5.86 -1.70
N THR A 28 -5.68 -5.68 -0.38
CA THR A 28 -5.05 -4.56 0.35
C THR A 28 -4.03 -5.05 1.37
N VAL A 29 -4.41 -6.01 2.22
CA VAL A 29 -3.61 -6.47 3.36
C VAL A 29 -3.37 -7.98 3.28
N GLY A 30 -2.13 -8.43 3.42
CA GLY A 30 -1.78 -9.86 3.44
C GLY A 30 -1.87 -10.59 2.10
N PHE A 31 -2.73 -10.14 1.17
CA PHE A 31 -2.89 -10.69 -0.17
C PHE A 31 -3.13 -12.21 -0.15
N MET A 32 -4.18 -12.63 0.57
CA MET A 32 -4.58 -14.02 0.67
C MET A 32 -6.01 -14.20 0.15
N LEU A 33 -6.18 -14.97 -0.93
CA LEU A 33 -7.50 -15.28 -1.47
C LEU A 33 -8.00 -16.62 -0.94
N LYS A 34 -8.98 -16.59 -0.03
CA LYS A 34 -9.61 -17.81 0.50
C LYS A 34 -10.59 -18.41 -0.49
N LEU A 35 -10.46 -19.69 -0.80
CA LEU A 35 -11.44 -20.48 -1.54
C LEU A 35 -12.50 -21.03 -0.58
N SER A 36 -13.67 -21.39 -1.10
CA SER A 36 -14.63 -22.16 -0.30
C SER A 36 -14.08 -23.58 -0.11
N ARG A 37 -14.19 -24.13 1.10
CA ARG A 37 -13.76 -25.51 1.37
C ARG A 37 -14.43 -26.54 0.45
N PRO A 38 -15.76 -26.48 0.21
CA PRO A 38 -16.40 -27.45 -0.69
C PRO A 38 -15.83 -27.45 -2.11
N PHE A 39 -15.50 -26.28 -2.66
CA PHE A 39 -14.88 -26.20 -3.98
C PHE A 39 -13.44 -26.72 -3.94
N ALA A 40 -12.69 -26.33 -2.91
CA ALA A 40 -11.31 -26.77 -2.74
C ALA A 40 -11.20 -28.29 -2.60
N ASP A 41 -12.03 -28.91 -1.76
CA ASP A 41 -11.99 -30.34 -1.48
C ASP A 41 -12.36 -31.18 -2.72
N LEU A 42 -13.22 -30.64 -3.60
CA LEU A 42 -13.69 -31.34 -4.79
C LEU A 42 -12.77 -31.16 -6.00
N HIS A 43 -12.12 -30.00 -6.13
CA HIS A 43 -11.45 -29.60 -7.38
C HIS A 43 -9.98 -29.23 -7.24
N MET A 44 -9.47 -29.05 -6.02
CA MET A 44 -8.08 -28.67 -5.77
C MET A 44 -7.26 -29.87 -5.30
N PRO A 45 -5.93 -29.87 -5.51
CA PRO A 45 -5.07 -30.94 -5.03
C PRO A 45 -5.08 -31.02 -3.50
N GLY A 46 -4.98 -32.24 -2.96
CA GLY A 46 -4.84 -32.51 -1.53
C GLY A 46 -3.48 -32.14 -0.92
N HIS A 47 -2.66 -31.36 -1.63
CA HIS A 47 -1.33 -30.90 -1.20
C HIS A 47 -1.09 -29.47 -1.69
N ASP A 48 -0.10 -28.80 -1.12
CA ASP A 48 0.30 -27.46 -1.56
C ASP A 48 0.80 -27.53 -3.01
N ALA A 49 0.27 -26.65 -3.86
CA ALA A 49 0.49 -26.72 -5.30
C ALA A 49 0.68 -25.35 -5.94
N SER A 50 1.34 -25.32 -7.09
CA SER A 50 1.35 -24.15 -7.97
C SER A 50 0.09 -24.16 -8.81
N VAL A 51 -0.60 -23.03 -8.84
CA VAL A 51 -1.81 -22.76 -9.62
C VAL A 51 -1.50 -21.67 -10.64
N VAL A 52 -1.99 -21.83 -11.86
CA VAL A 52 -1.91 -20.84 -12.92
C VAL A 52 -3.24 -20.11 -13.03
N LEU A 53 -3.19 -18.78 -13.08
CA LEU A 53 -4.32 -17.90 -13.33
C LEU A 53 -4.11 -17.25 -14.69
N VAL A 54 -5.00 -17.54 -15.63
CA VAL A 54 -5.01 -16.95 -16.97
C VAL A 54 -6.03 -15.82 -16.97
N ASP A 55 -5.63 -14.59 -17.28
CA ASP A 55 -6.59 -13.51 -17.43
C ASP A 55 -7.43 -13.73 -18.69
N ALA A 56 -8.76 -13.67 -18.55
CA ALA A 56 -9.68 -13.80 -19.67
C ALA A 56 -9.62 -12.64 -20.67
N PHE A 57 -9.04 -11.49 -20.32
CA PHE A 57 -8.96 -10.35 -21.21
C PHE A 57 -7.79 -10.42 -22.19
N ASP A 58 -6.56 -10.67 -21.71
CA ASP A 58 -5.34 -10.66 -22.53
C ASP A 58 -4.60 -12.00 -22.57
N GLU A 59 -5.19 -13.06 -21.99
CA GLU A 59 -4.63 -14.42 -21.93
C GLU A 59 -3.26 -14.49 -21.20
N GLU A 60 -2.87 -13.47 -20.44
CA GLU A 60 -1.62 -13.51 -19.67
C GLU A 60 -1.72 -14.49 -18.48
N GLU A 61 -0.63 -15.21 -18.23
CA GLU A 61 -0.54 -16.21 -17.17
C GLU A 61 0.17 -15.69 -15.91
N TYR A 62 -0.42 -15.99 -14.75
CA TYR A 62 0.11 -15.62 -13.45
C TYR A 62 0.16 -16.85 -12.54
N ARG A 63 1.32 -17.12 -11.93
CA ARG A 63 1.48 -18.24 -11.00
C ARG A 63 1.19 -17.82 -9.57
N THR A 64 0.43 -18.63 -8.86
CA THR A 64 0.12 -18.48 -7.43
C THR A 64 0.24 -19.80 -6.68
N LYS A 65 0.56 -19.75 -5.39
CA LYS A 65 0.62 -20.92 -4.52
C LYS A 65 -0.71 -21.17 -3.83
N PHE A 66 -1.26 -22.36 -4.03
CA PHE A 66 -2.38 -22.89 -3.25
C PHE A 66 -1.84 -23.60 -2.00
N LEU A 67 -2.35 -23.22 -0.83
CA LEU A 67 -2.05 -23.88 0.45
C LEU A 67 -3.25 -24.70 0.88
N VAL A 68 -3.12 -26.03 0.89
CA VAL A 68 -4.24 -26.95 1.13
C VAL A 68 -4.84 -26.77 2.51
N THR A 69 -3.99 -26.62 3.53
CA THR A 69 -4.41 -26.55 4.95
C THR A 69 -5.35 -25.38 5.23
N LYS A 70 -5.15 -24.26 4.53
CA LYS A 70 -5.94 -23.03 4.70
C LYS A 70 -6.94 -22.79 3.57
N SER A 71 -6.89 -23.61 2.51
CA SER A 71 -7.63 -23.42 1.25
C SER A 71 -7.46 -22.00 0.69
N VAL A 72 -6.22 -21.53 0.57
CA VAL A 72 -5.92 -20.16 0.12
C VAL A 72 -4.96 -20.11 -1.06
N PHE A 73 -5.16 -19.15 -1.97
CA PHE A 73 -4.08 -18.64 -2.81
C PHE A 73 -3.28 -17.62 -2.02
N SER A 74 -1.95 -17.76 -2.10
CA SER A 74 -0.99 -17.02 -1.26
C SER A 74 0.10 -16.38 -2.11
N GLY A 75 1.35 -16.87 -2.03
CA GLY A 75 2.47 -16.32 -2.79
C GLY A 75 2.16 -16.30 -4.29
N GLY A 76 2.37 -15.15 -4.94
CA GLY A 76 2.01 -14.93 -6.35
C GLY A 76 0.64 -14.26 -6.56
N TRP A 77 -0.32 -14.43 -5.65
CA TRP A 77 -1.63 -13.76 -5.73
C TRP A 77 -1.51 -12.23 -5.77
N LYS A 78 -0.60 -11.67 -4.96
CA LYS A 78 -0.33 -10.22 -4.95
C LYS A 78 0.07 -9.69 -6.33
N ALA A 79 0.86 -10.45 -7.10
CA ALA A 79 1.31 -10.03 -8.42
C ALA A 79 0.13 -9.92 -9.38
N PHE A 80 -0.73 -10.95 -9.43
CA PHE A 80 -1.97 -10.91 -10.20
C PHE A 80 -2.89 -9.76 -9.78
N SER A 81 -3.09 -9.59 -8.47
CA SER A 81 -3.95 -8.52 -7.91
C SER A 81 -3.47 -7.12 -8.30
N ILE A 82 -2.16 -6.88 -8.32
CA ILE A 82 -1.58 -5.59 -8.71
C ILE A 82 -1.66 -5.38 -10.22
N ALA A 83 -1.31 -6.39 -11.02
CA ALA A 83 -1.33 -6.31 -12.48
C ALA A 83 -2.75 -5.96 -12.98
N ARG A 84 -3.76 -6.59 -12.39
CA ARG A 84 -5.17 -6.35 -12.71
C ARG A 84 -5.81 -5.22 -11.92
N ARG A 85 -5.04 -4.47 -11.11
CA ARG A 85 -5.51 -3.33 -10.30
C ARG A 85 -6.79 -3.64 -9.54
N LEU A 86 -6.84 -4.80 -8.89
CA LEU A 86 -8.03 -5.25 -8.17
C LEU A 86 -8.28 -4.36 -6.95
N LEU A 87 -9.54 -3.96 -6.77
CA LEU A 87 -10.00 -3.15 -5.63
C LEU A 87 -10.98 -3.93 -4.76
N GLU A 88 -11.20 -3.43 -3.54
CA GLU A 88 -12.27 -3.93 -2.67
C GLU A 88 -13.62 -3.74 -3.36
N GLY A 89 -14.43 -4.81 -3.40
CA GLY A 89 -15.71 -4.83 -4.10
C GLY A 89 -15.66 -5.44 -5.50
N ASP A 90 -14.49 -5.51 -6.15
CA ASP A 90 -14.36 -6.20 -7.44
C ASP A 90 -14.80 -7.67 -7.33
N VAL A 91 -15.46 -8.19 -8.35
CA VAL A 91 -15.93 -9.59 -8.37
C VAL A 91 -15.14 -10.37 -9.41
N LEU A 92 -14.55 -11.48 -9.01
CA LEU A 92 -13.84 -12.38 -9.91
C LEU A 92 -14.63 -13.68 -10.08
N ILE A 93 -14.66 -14.19 -11.31
CA ILE A 93 -15.17 -15.52 -11.64
C ILE A 93 -13.97 -16.36 -12.05
N PHE A 94 -13.76 -17.48 -11.35
CA PHE A 94 -12.70 -18.43 -11.62
C PHE A 94 -13.31 -19.66 -12.28
N GLN A 95 -12.89 -19.99 -13.50
CA GLN A 95 -13.28 -21.20 -14.20
C GLN A 95 -12.09 -22.15 -14.28
N LEU A 96 -12.22 -23.35 -13.72
CA LEU A 96 -11.17 -24.36 -13.73
C LEU A 96 -11.11 -25.05 -15.09
N ILE A 97 -10.20 -24.61 -15.96
CA ILE A 97 -10.08 -25.08 -17.34
C ILE A 97 -9.18 -26.31 -17.48
N LYS A 98 -8.20 -26.47 -16.58
CA LYS A 98 -7.34 -27.66 -16.42
C LYS A 98 -6.99 -27.88 -14.96
N PRO A 99 -6.44 -29.05 -14.55
CA PRO A 99 -5.96 -29.22 -13.18
C PRO A 99 -4.98 -28.11 -12.77
N CYS A 100 -5.30 -27.39 -11.70
CA CYS A 100 -4.53 -26.26 -11.20
C CYS A 100 -4.39 -25.06 -12.17
N GLU A 101 -5.28 -24.91 -13.15
CA GLU A 101 -5.28 -23.79 -14.10
C GLU A 101 -6.68 -23.17 -14.18
N PHE A 102 -6.78 -21.90 -13.79
CA PHE A 102 -8.03 -21.15 -13.81
C PHE A 102 -7.99 -20.06 -14.86
N LYS A 103 -9.04 -19.97 -15.68
CA LYS A 103 -9.36 -18.75 -16.42
C LYS A 103 -10.12 -17.80 -15.49
N VAL A 104 -9.66 -16.55 -15.40
CA VAL A 104 -10.15 -15.56 -14.43
C VAL A 104 -10.80 -14.38 -15.14
N TYR A 105 -12.06 -14.12 -14.81
CA TYR A 105 -12.83 -13.01 -15.35
C TYR A 105 -13.03 -11.96 -14.26
N VAL A 106 -12.60 -10.72 -14.52
CA VAL A 106 -12.79 -9.59 -13.59
C VAL A 106 -14.06 -8.82 -13.96
N VAL A 107 -15.01 -8.77 -13.03
CA VAL A 107 -16.30 -8.09 -13.19
C VAL A 107 -16.36 -6.91 -12.22
N ARG A 108 -16.35 -5.69 -12.77
CA ARG A 108 -16.44 -4.44 -12.01
C ARG A 108 -17.83 -3.81 -12.11
N GLU A 109 -18.29 -3.21 -11.02
CA GLU A 109 -19.52 -2.43 -10.99
C GLU A 109 -19.17 -0.94 -11.19
N SER A 110 -19.19 -0.47 -12.44
CA SER A 110 -19.08 0.96 -12.74
C SER A 110 -19.78 1.27 -14.06
N GLU A 111 -20.61 2.32 -14.03
CA GLU A 111 -21.37 2.94 -15.13
C GLU A 111 -20.49 3.66 -16.16
N LEU A 112 -19.20 3.32 -16.26
CA LEU A 112 -18.25 3.89 -17.21
C LEU A 112 -17.38 2.77 -17.78
N GLY A 113 -17.81 2.24 -18.92
CA GLY A 113 -17.02 1.32 -19.74
C GLY A 113 -17.78 0.10 -20.23
N GLU A 114 -18.85 0.31 -21.02
CA GLU A 114 -19.49 -0.73 -21.83
C GLU A 114 -18.48 -1.50 -22.72
N VAL A 115 -17.29 -0.94 -22.91
CA VAL A 115 -16.19 -1.47 -23.71
C VAL A 115 -15.56 -2.74 -23.10
N ASP A 116 -15.28 -2.80 -21.79
CA ASP A 116 -14.60 -3.99 -21.21
C ASP A 116 -15.54 -5.18 -21.00
N GLY A 117 -16.84 -4.93 -20.78
CA GLY A 117 -17.85 -5.99 -20.73
C GLY A 117 -18.17 -6.57 -22.10
N ALA A 118 -18.30 -5.70 -23.12
CA ALA A 118 -18.53 -6.12 -24.49
C ALA A 118 -17.33 -6.86 -25.08
N VAL A 119 -16.10 -6.47 -24.75
CA VAL A 119 -14.88 -7.15 -25.23
C VAL A 119 -14.82 -8.62 -24.75
N ALA A 120 -15.21 -8.92 -23.51
CA ALA A 120 -15.31 -10.30 -23.04
C ALA A 120 -16.38 -11.11 -23.81
N LEU A 121 -17.52 -10.50 -24.14
CA LEU A 121 -18.61 -11.14 -24.91
C LEU A 121 -18.28 -11.34 -26.39
N ILE A 122 -17.53 -10.43 -27.00
CA ILE A 122 -17.13 -10.50 -28.41
C ILE A 122 -16.18 -11.68 -28.64
N HIS A 123 -15.24 -11.94 -27.72
CA HIS A 123 -14.29 -13.04 -27.86
C HIS A 123 -14.91 -14.43 -27.59
N LEU A 124 -16.07 -14.50 -26.93
CA LEU A 124 -16.79 -15.75 -26.67
C LEU A 124 -17.64 -16.24 -27.86
N LYS A 125 -17.89 -15.39 -28.87
CA LYS A 125 -18.93 -15.64 -29.89
C LYS A 125 -18.42 -15.80 -31.33
N GLY A 126 -17.21 -16.35 -31.50
CA GLY A 126 -16.66 -16.65 -32.82
C GLY A 126 -16.85 -18.12 -33.23
N ASP A 127 -17.92 -18.43 -33.97
CA ASP A 127 -17.95 -19.26 -35.20
C ASP A 127 -19.40 -19.68 -35.56
N GLY A 128 -19.77 -19.64 -36.86
CA GLY A 128 -21.02 -20.28 -37.34
C GLY A 128 -22.04 -19.43 -38.11
N ARG A 129 -21.65 -18.94 -39.28
CA ARG A 129 -22.40 -18.90 -40.57
C ARG A 129 -23.93 -18.62 -40.60
N GLN A 130 -24.25 -17.46 -41.20
CA GLN A 130 -25.16 -17.33 -42.34
C GLN A 130 -26.68 -17.60 -42.17
N ARG A 131 -27.23 -17.41 -40.96
CA ARG A 131 -28.64 -17.02 -40.75
C ARG A 131 -28.81 -15.59 -40.20
N ASN A 132 -27.67 -14.90 -40.01
CA ASN A 132 -27.63 -13.71 -39.18
C ASN A 132 -28.15 -12.46 -39.88
N SER A 133 -28.15 -12.35 -41.22
CA SER A 133 -28.54 -11.08 -41.87
C SER A 133 -30.02 -10.74 -41.66
N GLU A 134 -30.92 -11.73 -41.73
CA GLU A 134 -32.36 -11.52 -41.55
C GLU A 134 -32.69 -11.29 -40.07
N ILE A 135 -32.06 -12.06 -39.18
CA ILE A 135 -32.17 -11.87 -37.72
C ILE A 135 -31.59 -10.52 -37.32
N ILE A 136 -30.46 -10.09 -37.89
CA ILE A 136 -29.85 -8.77 -37.66
C ILE A 136 -30.81 -7.67 -38.10
N THR A 137 -31.48 -7.81 -39.25
CA THR A 137 -32.43 -6.81 -39.74
C THR A 137 -33.67 -6.72 -38.84
N GLU A 138 -34.22 -7.87 -38.44
CA GLU A 138 -35.35 -7.94 -37.52
C GLU A 138 -34.97 -7.39 -36.12
N THR A 139 -33.76 -7.70 -35.65
CA THR A 139 -33.24 -7.22 -34.36
C THR A 139 -32.98 -5.72 -34.39
N ILE A 140 -32.48 -5.18 -35.51
CA ILE A 140 -32.34 -3.73 -35.73
C ILE A 140 -33.72 -3.05 -35.73
N ASN A 141 -34.73 -3.67 -36.34
CA ASN A 141 -36.10 -3.14 -36.36
C ASN A 141 -36.74 -3.14 -34.97
N ILE A 142 -36.55 -4.21 -34.18
CA ILE A 142 -37.01 -4.29 -32.79
C ILE A 142 -36.26 -3.29 -31.91
N ALA A 143 -34.94 -3.15 -32.10
CA ALA A 143 -34.14 -2.14 -31.38
C ALA A 143 -34.59 -0.72 -31.73
N ASN A 144 -34.92 -0.44 -32.99
CA ASN A 144 -35.46 0.85 -33.42
C ASN A 144 -36.87 1.11 -32.87
N ALA A 145 -37.74 0.09 -32.82
CA ALA A 145 -39.06 0.17 -32.21
C ALA A 145 -38.98 0.39 -30.68
N ALA A 146 -38.03 -0.26 -30.00
CA ALA A 146 -37.73 -0.03 -28.58
C ALA A 146 -37.14 1.38 -28.34
N LYS A 147 -36.31 1.88 -29.26
CA LYS A 147 -35.78 3.25 -29.24
C LYS A 147 -36.89 4.29 -29.43
N ALA A 148 -37.88 4.03 -30.28
CA ALA A 148 -39.07 4.84 -30.43
C ALA A 148 -40.00 4.79 -29.19
N SER A 149 -40.09 3.63 -28.52
CA SER A 149 -40.80 3.49 -27.24
C SER A 149 -40.08 4.20 -26.09
N ASN A 150 -38.74 4.23 -26.09
CA ASN A 150 -37.93 5.04 -25.17
C ASN A 150 -38.04 6.56 -25.45
N LEU A 151 -38.34 6.94 -26.70
CA LEU A 151 -38.73 8.32 -27.04
C LEU A 151 -40.09 8.71 -26.46
N LEU A 152 -41.05 7.77 -26.34
CA LEU A 152 -42.31 8.00 -25.61
C LEU A 152 -42.09 8.10 -24.09
N ALA A 153 -41.10 7.40 -23.54
CA ALA A 153 -40.61 7.60 -22.18
C ALA A 153 -39.84 8.93 -21.99
N SER A 154 -39.35 9.55 -23.07
CA SER A 154 -38.75 10.91 -23.06
C SER A 154 -39.75 12.04 -22.76
N ARG A 155 -41.01 11.70 -22.50
CA ARG A 155 -42.08 12.61 -22.06
C ARG A 155 -42.39 12.53 -20.56
N ILE A 156 -41.53 11.92 -19.75
CA ILE A 156 -41.46 12.22 -18.32
C ILE A 156 -40.85 13.63 -18.22
N ASP A 157 -41.72 14.64 -18.25
CA ASP A 157 -41.51 16.09 -18.37
C ASP A 157 -40.08 16.62 -18.56
N PHE A 158 -39.80 17.18 -19.74
CA PHE A 158 -38.62 17.99 -20.06
C PHE A 158 -38.35 19.09 -19.02
N ALA A 159 -39.40 19.64 -18.40
CA ALA A 159 -39.30 20.59 -17.29
C ALA A 159 -38.62 20.00 -16.04
N SER A 160 -38.95 18.75 -15.67
CA SER A 160 -38.33 18.05 -14.54
C SER A 160 -36.86 17.70 -14.81
N HIS A 161 -36.51 17.36 -16.05
CA HIS A 161 -35.11 17.17 -16.45
C HIS A 161 -34.30 18.47 -16.42
N ILE A 162 -34.88 19.61 -16.83
CA ILE A 162 -34.21 20.91 -16.72
C ILE A 162 -33.94 21.28 -15.26
N GLU A 163 -34.88 21.03 -14.34
CA GLU A 163 -34.66 21.29 -12.91
C GLU A 163 -33.61 20.36 -12.29
N ILE A 164 -33.66 19.06 -12.61
CA ILE A 164 -32.63 18.10 -12.17
C ILE A 164 -31.25 18.49 -12.72
N SER A 165 -31.17 18.95 -13.98
CA SER A 165 -29.92 19.43 -14.57
C SER A 165 -29.37 20.65 -13.84
N LYS A 166 -30.21 21.65 -13.53
CA LYS A 166 -29.81 22.83 -12.75
C LYS A 166 -29.38 22.48 -11.33
N ALA A 167 -30.09 21.57 -10.67
CA ALA A 167 -29.73 21.08 -9.34
C ALA A 167 -28.38 20.33 -9.37
N SER A 168 -28.13 19.55 -10.41
CA SER A 168 -26.85 18.86 -10.63
C SER A 168 -25.69 19.85 -10.83
N GLU A 169 -25.89 20.91 -11.63
CA GLU A 169 -24.87 21.96 -11.82
C GLU A 169 -24.53 22.69 -10.51
N GLN A 170 -25.53 23.04 -9.70
CA GLN A 170 -25.34 23.66 -8.39
C GLN A 170 -24.58 22.74 -7.42
N LEU A 171 -24.93 21.46 -7.39
CA LEU A 171 -24.23 20.48 -6.58
C LEU A 171 -22.78 20.30 -7.04
N GLN A 172 -22.54 20.24 -8.34
CA GLN A 172 -21.19 20.13 -8.90
C GLN A 172 -20.33 21.36 -8.58
N ALA A 173 -20.91 22.57 -8.60
CA ALA A 173 -20.24 23.78 -8.16
C ALA A 173 -19.87 23.74 -6.67
N SER A 174 -20.79 23.26 -5.82
CA SER A 174 -20.54 23.07 -4.38
C SER A 174 -19.43 22.05 -4.12
N VAL A 175 -19.45 20.90 -4.81
CA VAL A 175 -18.39 19.88 -4.75
C VAL A 175 -17.05 20.46 -5.20
N GLY A 176 -17.03 21.31 -6.23
CA GLY A 176 -15.84 22.04 -6.66
C GLY A 176 -15.26 22.94 -5.55
N SER A 177 -16.11 23.66 -4.84
CA SER A 177 -15.71 24.50 -3.71
C SER A 177 -15.11 23.70 -2.55
N VAL A 178 -15.76 22.59 -2.17
CA VAL A 178 -15.26 21.69 -1.11
C VAL A 178 -13.92 21.08 -1.51
N ARG A 179 -13.76 20.66 -2.78
CA ARG A 179 -12.49 20.15 -3.29
C ARG A 179 -11.38 21.20 -3.23
N ALA A 180 -11.69 22.45 -3.58
CA ALA A 180 -10.74 23.56 -3.48
C ALA A 180 -10.38 23.89 -2.03
N GLN A 181 -11.32 23.75 -1.09
CA GLN A 181 -11.06 23.89 0.34
C GLN A 181 -10.18 22.76 0.88
N MET A 182 -10.45 21.51 0.48
CA MET A 182 -9.64 20.35 0.84
C MET A 182 -8.19 20.54 0.37
N GLY A 183 -7.99 20.96 -0.89
CA GLY A 183 -6.65 21.22 -1.42
C GLY A 183 -5.90 22.35 -0.69
N ARG A 184 -6.60 23.38 -0.20
CA ARG A 184 -6.00 24.42 0.64
C ARG A 184 -5.58 23.88 2.01
N LEU A 185 -6.41 23.03 2.62
CA LEU A 185 -6.08 22.38 3.90
C LEU A 185 -4.88 21.45 3.76
N ASP A 186 -4.80 20.68 2.67
CA ASP A 186 -3.64 19.82 2.40
C ASP A 186 -2.34 20.64 2.25
N ALA A 187 -2.40 21.76 1.52
CA ALA A 187 -1.26 22.65 1.37
C ALA A 187 -0.82 23.27 2.72
N LEU A 188 -1.78 23.68 3.55
CA LEU A 188 -1.50 24.19 4.89
C LEU A 188 -0.93 23.12 5.82
N ALA A 189 -1.44 21.89 5.74
CA ALA A 189 -0.94 20.76 6.52
C ALA A 189 0.51 20.41 6.13
N LEU A 190 0.83 20.46 4.83
CA LEU A 190 2.20 20.26 4.36
C LEU A 190 3.14 21.34 4.88
N LYS A 191 2.73 22.61 4.77
CA LYS A 191 3.50 23.74 5.29
C LYS A 191 3.73 23.66 6.80
N ALA A 192 2.69 23.32 7.57
CA ALA A 192 2.81 23.15 9.01
C ALA A 192 3.76 22.00 9.38
N LYS A 193 3.75 20.90 8.60
CA LYS A 193 4.67 19.78 8.79
C LYS A 193 6.12 20.20 8.56
N ASP A 194 6.40 20.95 7.49
CA ASP A 194 7.74 21.45 7.20
C ASP A 194 8.24 22.43 8.27
N GLU A 195 7.37 23.31 8.76
CA GLU A 195 7.69 24.24 9.86
C GLU A 195 8.05 23.49 11.15
N VAL A 196 7.25 22.47 11.53
CA VAL A 196 7.52 21.63 12.70
C VAL A 196 8.86 20.90 12.58
N GLU A 197 9.16 20.35 11.40
CA GLU A 197 10.42 19.64 11.21
C GLU A 197 11.62 20.59 11.27
N SER A 198 11.48 21.80 10.71
CA SER A 198 12.51 22.85 10.83
C SER A 198 12.73 23.29 12.28
N PHE A 199 11.68 23.31 13.11
CA PHE A 199 11.77 23.63 14.52
C PHE A 199 12.53 22.54 15.30
N LYS A 200 12.20 21.26 15.07
CA LYS A 200 12.90 20.14 15.70
C LYS A 200 14.40 20.11 15.36
N GLU A 201 14.75 20.42 14.11
CA GLU A 201 16.16 20.49 13.67
C GLU A 201 16.92 21.58 14.45
N ARG A 202 16.31 22.76 14.63
CA ARG A 202 16.91 23.85 15.43
C ARG A 202 17.08 23.45 16.89
N GLU A 203 16.09 22.79 17.50
CA GLU A 203 16.22 22.29 18.87
C GLU A 203 17.34 21.25 19.01
N ARG A 204 17.46 20.30 18.07
CA ARG A 204 18.58 19.33 18.07
C ARG A 204 19.92 20.03 17.99
N ASN A 205 20.05 21.00 17.09
CA ASN A 205 21.29 21.75 16.90
C ASN A 205 21.64 22.58 18.15
N SER A 206 20.68 23.30 18.73
CA SER A 206 20.87 24.04 19.99
C SER A 206 21.26 23.12 21.15
N GLY A 207 20.58 21.98 21.29
CA GLY A 207 20.91 20.98 22.32
C GLY A 207 22.31 20.39 22.15
N GLN A 208 22.78 20.21 20.91
CA GLN A 208 24.14 19.76 20.62
C GLN A 208 25.19 20.83 20.92
N VAL A 209 24.91 22.10 20.56
CA VAL A 209 25.77 23.24 20.91
C VAL A 209 25.92 23.35 22.43
N HIS A 210 24.81 23.34 23.16
CA HIS A 210 24.83 23.44 24.62
C HIS A 210 25.61 22.29 25.29
N ARG A 211 25.39 21.04 24.86
CA ARG A 211 26.20 19.89 25.34
C ARG A 211 27.68 20.05 25.01
N GLY A 212 28.01 20.58 23.83
CA GLY A 212 29.37 20.87 23.42
C GLY A 212 30.04 21.92 24.30
N GLU A 213 29.33 22.99 24.66
CA GLU A 213 29.80 24.04 25.57
C GLU A 213 30.03 23.51 26.98
N GLN A 214 29.10 22.69 27.52
CA GLN A 214 29.30 22.03 28.81
C GLN A 214 30.54 21.12 28.79
N LYS A 215 30.73 20.33 27.72
CA LYS A 215 31.93 19.49 27.56
C LYS A 215 33.20 20.33 27.53
N LYS A 216 33.23 21.44 26.79
CA LYS A 216 34.38 22.37 26.77
C LYS A 216 34.66 22.94 28.16
N ALA A 217 33.63 23.35 28.90
CA ALA A 217 33.77 23.86 30.26
C ALA A 217 34.37 22.81 31.22
N LEU A 218 33.94 21.56 31.11
CA LEU A 218 34.52 20.45 31.87
C LEU A 218 35.98 20.18 31.50
N VAL A 219 36.33 20.23 30.22
CA VAL A 219 37.74 20.09 29.76
C VAL A 219 38.63 21.18 30.34
N VAL A 220 38.17 22.44 30.35
CA VAL A 220 38.92 23.54 30.96
C VAL A 220 39.13 23.32 32.47
N LYS A 221 38.11 22.85 33.18
CA LYS A 221 38.25 22.50 34.62
C LYS A 221 39.27 21.37 34.82
N LEU A 222 39.26 20.36 33.96
CA LEU A 222 40.21 19.24 34.03
C LEU A 222 41.65 19.70 33.79
N LEU A 223 41.88 20.57 32.80
CA LEU A 223 43.21 21.13 32.54
C LEU A 223 43.77 21.89 33.75
N LYS A 224 42.95 22.72 34.39
CA LYS A 224 43.34 23.42 35.63
C LYS A 224 43.72 22.46 36.75
N LEU A 225 43.00 21.35 36.90
CA LEU A 225 43.33 20.32 37.89
C LEU A 225 44.66 19.60 37.55
N ILE A 226 44.94 19.34 36.27
CA ILE A 226 46.22 18.76 35.83
C ILE A 226 47.37 19.71 36.16
N GLU A 227 47.25 21.00 35.83
CA GLU A 227 48.26 22.01 36.17
C GLU A 227 48.50 22.10 37.68
N ALA A 228 47.42 22.07 38.48
CA ALA A 228 47.53 22.06 39.93
C ALA A 228 48.23 20.80 40.44
N LYS A 229 47.91 19.62 39.88
CA LYS A 229 48.59 18.36 40.22
C LYS A 229 50.10 18.45 39.95
N VAL A 230 50.49 18.91 38.76
CA VAL A 230 51.92 19.06 38.39
C VAL A 230 52.65 19.99 39.35
N ARG A 231 52.01 21.09 39.76
CA ARG A 231 52.57 22.02 40.74
C ARG A 231 52.80 21.33 42.09
N LEU A 232 51.79 20.63 42.61
CA LEU A 232 51.88 19.90 43.87
C LEU A 232 52.92 18.79 43.82
N ASP A 233 53.03 18.07 42.71
CA ASP A 233 54.08 17.05 42.51
C ASP A 233 55.49 17.69 42.64
N GLY A 234 55.69 18.90 42.08
CA GLY A 234 56.94 19.65 42.22
C GLY A 234 57.22 20.12 43.65
N GLU A 235 56.19 20.57 44.38
CA GLU A 235 56.30 20.93 45.80
C GLU A 235 56.67 19.72 46.66
N ILE A 236 56.06 18.55 46.39
CA ILE A 236 56.38 17.29 47.08
C ILE A 236 57.84 16.91 46.85
N GLU A 237 58.34 16.97 45.62
CA GLU A 237 59.74 16.65 45.33
C GLU A 237 60.72 17.63 46.00
N SER A 238 60.36 18.92 46.04
CA SER A 238 61.16 19.94 46.73
C SER A 238 61.22 19.68 48.25
N LEU A 239 60.09 19.32 48.86
CA LEU A 239 60.02 18.96 50.28
C LEU A 239 60.84 17.70 50.57
N LYS A 240 60.73 16.65 49.75
CA LYS A 240 61.53 15.43 49.90
C LYS A 240 63.03 15.72 49.87
N ALA A 241 63.49 16.52 48.90
CA ALA A 241 64.90 16.89 48.80
C ALA A 241 65.39 17.66 50.04
N ASN A 242 64.56 18.55 50.58
CA ASN A 242 64.87 19.27 51.82
C ASN A 242 64.93 18.34 53.03
N THR A 243 64.00 17.39 53.15
CA THR A 243 64.00 16.37 54.21
C THR A 243 65.28 15.53 54.17
N SER A 244 65.66 15.00 53.00
CA SER A 244 66.92 14.25 52.85
C SER A 244 68.16 15.07 53.24
N ARG A 245 68.16 16.37 52.93
CA ARG A 245 69.26 17.26 53.29
C ARG A 245 69.36 17.47 54.80
N LEU A 246 68.22 17.68 55.47
CA LEU A 246 68.15 17.82 56.92
C LEU A 246 68.60 16.54 57.63
N GLU A 247 68.16 15.37 57.16
CA GLU A 247 68.60 14.06 57.67
C GLU A 247 70.13 13.90 57.59
N LEU A 248 70.73 14.27 56.45
CA LEU A 248 72.18 14.24 56.28
C LEU A 248 72.91 15.20 57.23
N MET A 249 72.34 16.38 57.49
CA MET A 249 72.93 17.33 58.44
C MET A 249 72.87 16.78 59.87
N CYS A 250 71.73 16.25 60.30
CA CYS A 250 71.59 15.62 61.61
C CYS A 250 72.54 14.44 61.82
N GLN A 251 72.76 13.60 60.79
CA GLN A 251 73.71 12.48 60.87
C GLN A 251 75.16 12.98 61.05
N LYS A 252 75.57 14.01 60.28
CA LYS A 252 76.91 14.61 60.42
C LYS A 252 77.14 15.28 61.78
N GLU A 253 76.11 15.88 62.35
CA GLU A 253 76.18 16.45 63.70
C GLU A 253 76.32 15.35 64.75
N ALA A 254 75.54 14.25 64.64
CA ALA A 254 75.66 13.09 65.51
C ALA A 254 77.08 12.48 65.45
N ASP A 255 77.64 12.31 64.26
CA ASP A 255 78.98 11.73 64.05
C ASP A 255 80.13 12.63 64.55
N ASN A 256 79.91 13.94 64.71
CA ASN A 256 80.92 14.92 65.18
C ASN A 256 80.84 15.22 66.69
N THR A 257 79.98 14.53 67.44
CA THR A 257 79.88 14.71 68.90
C THR A 257 80.95 13.86 69.60
N PRO A 258 81.94 14.43 70.32
CA PRO A 258 82.96 13.62 70.99
C PRO A 258 82.37 12.89 72.21
N ASN A 259 82.76 11.63 72.40
CA ASN A 259 82.53 10.85 73.63
C ASN A 259 83.16 11.52 74.87
#